data_AF-A0A2P4Q033-F1
#
_entry.id   AF-A0A2P4Q033-F1
#
_cell.length_a   1.000
_cell.length_b   1.000
_cell.length_c   1.000
_cell.angle_alpha   90.00
_cell.angle_beta   90.00
_cell.angle_gamma   90.00
#
_symmetry.space_group_name_H-M   'P 1'
#
loop_
_entity.id
_entity.type
_entity.pdbx_description
1 polymer ?
#
loop_
_entity_poly.entity_id
_entity_poly.type
_entity_poly.pdbx_seq_one_letter_code
_entity_poly.pdbx_strand_id
1 'polypeptide(L)'
;MKFANEMASAILCLHDNEIIHGDLHPSNVLIHQRTIKIADFGCSRLHGSVINKKEKPYGVMRYMDPKILKDHSYDLTKKSDIYSLAVLLWQLTSCKLPFESETDDDVLKICIINGKREIPIKETNDEYVELYQKCWEFEPKDRPDISEIVSTLKSINSEKNKTIKSEENEITKELENDNLSCQIRNY
;
A
#
# COMPACT_ATOMS: atom_id res chain seq x y z
N MET A 1 7.20 -0.18 -6.64
CA MET A 1 7.79 -0.50 -5.32
C MET A 1 8.35 0.71 -4.56
N LYS A 2 9.00 1.70 -5.19
CA LYS A 2 9.57 2.87 -4.48
C LYS A 2 8.53 3.61 -3.61
N PHE A 3 7.45 4.11 -4.21
CA PHE A 3 6.42 4.86 -3.47
C PHE A 3 5.74 4.02 -2.38
N ALA A 4 5.48 2.74 -2.62
CA ALA A 4 4.96 1.83 -1.59
C ALA A 4 5.86 1.78 -0.34
N ASN A 5 7.18 1.60 -0.54
CA ASN A 5 8.15 1.59 0.56
C ASN A 5 8.21 2.94 1.29
N GLU A 6 8.21 4.05 0.56
CA GLU A 6 8.27 5.39 1.17
C GLU A 6 6.99 5.69 1.96
N MET A 7 5.80 5.35 1.44
CA MET A 7 4.54 5.48 2.18
C MET A 7 4.54 4.64 3.46
N ALA A 8 4.90 3.36 3.36
CA ALA A 8 4.96 2.48 4.53
C ALA A 8 5.97 2.97 5.58
N SER A 9 7.12 3.49 5.14
CA SER A 9 8.14 4.06 6.05
C SER A 9 7.67 5.35 6.71
N ALA A 10 6.93 6.21 6.00
CA ALA A 10 6.34 7.42 6.57
C ALA A 10 5.27 7.07 7.63
N ILE A 11 4.40 6.09 7.34
CA ILE A 11 3.38 5.61 8.29
C ILE A 11 4.04 4.94 9.50
N LEU A 12 5.11 4.17 9.31
CA LEU A 12 5.90 3.60 10.41
C LEU A 12 6.40 4.69 11.35
N CYS A 13 6.97 5.77 10.79
CA CYS A 13 7.40 6.92 11.59
C CYS A 13 6.26 7.54 12.42
N LEU A 14 5.06 7.69 11.83
CA LEU A 14 3.89 8.18 12.57
C LEU A 14 3.50 7.22 13.70
N HIS A 15 3.41 5.93 13.39
CA HIS A 15 2.97 4.90 14.34
C HIS A 15 3.97 4.71 15.48
N ASP A 16 5.27 4.82 15.23
CA ASP A 16 6.32 4.80 16.26
C ASP A 16 6.23 5.99 17.22
N ASN A 17 5.63 7.11 16.77
CA ASN A 17 5.36 8.29 17.58
C ASN A 17 3.93 8.29 18.16
N GLU A 18 3.24 7.15 18.14
CA GLU A 18 1.84 7.01 18.58
C GLU A 18 0.85 7.91 17.83
N ILE A 19 1.19 8.38 16.62
CA ILE A 19 0.33 9.19 15.78
C ILE A 19 -0.39 8.28 14.78
N ILE A 20 -1.71 8.39 14.75
CA ILE A 20 -2.56 7.80 13.72
C ILE A 20 -2.93 8.90 12.74
N HIS A 21 -2.74 8.68 11.44
CA HIS A 21 -3.05 9.70 10.43
C HIS A 21 -4.56 9.89 10.28
N GLY A 22 -5.28 8.79 10.06
CA GLY A 22 -6.75 8.74 10.02
C GLY A 22 -7.42 9.16 8.73
N ASP A 23 -6.65 9.56 7.72
CA ASP A 23 -7.18 10.07 6.44
C ASP A 23 -6.16 9.89 5.30
N LEU A 24 -5.62 8.69 5.17
CA LEU A 24 -4.66 8.37 4.11
C LEU A 24 -5.42 8.13 2.80
N HIS A 25 -5.20 8.98 1.81
CA HIS A 25 -5.70 8.87 0.45
C HIS A 25 -4.78 9.63 -0.52
N PRO A 26 -4.93 9.50 -1.85
CA PRO A 26 -3.96 10.04 -2.80
C PRO A 26 -3.73 11.55 -2.70
N SER A 27 -4.77 12.35 -2.39
CA SER A 27 -4.62 13.80 -2.24
C SER A 27 -3.76 14.20 -1.03
N ASN A 28 -3.62 13.31 -0.05
CA ASN A 28 -2.77 13.47 1.13
C ASN A 28 -1.37 12.84 0.96
N VAL A 29 -1.06 12.33 -0.25
CA VAL A 29 0.26 11.83 -0.64
C VAL A 29 0.86 12.77 -1.68
N LEU A 30 1.71 13.68 -1.23
CA LEU A 30 2.37 14.66 -2.08
C LEU A 30 3.62 14.06 -2.72
N ILE A 31 3.91 14.43 -3.97
CA ILE A 31 5.13 14.00 -4.66
C ILE A 31 5.99 15.21 -4.96
N HIS A 32 7.22 15.20 -4.46
CA HIS A 32 8.23 16.21 -4.77
C HIS A 32 9.56 15.53 -5.11
N GLN A 33 10.18 15.92 -6.22
CA GLN A 33 11.48 15.36 -6.66
C GLN A 33 11.51 13.82 -6.65
N ARG A 34 10.42 13.18 -7.11
CA ARG A 34 10.25 11.71 -7.13
C ARG A 34 10.29 11.05 -5.74
N THR A 35 9.97 11.78 -4.68
CA THR A 35 9.81 11.26 -3.31
C THR A 35 8.42 11.62 -2.80
N ILE A 36 7.82 10.74 -2.00
CA ILE A 36 6.52 11.01 -1.39
C ILE A 36 6.67 11.76 -0.06
N LYS A 37 5.64 12.53 0.30
CA LYS A 37 5.42 13.10 1.62
C LYS A 37 3.95 12.93 1.99
N ILE A 38 3.69 12.42 3.20
CA ILE A 38 2.34 12.36 3.76
C ILE A 38 2.00 13.74 4.33
N ALA A 39 0.80 14.23 4.04
CA ALA A 39 0.31 15.56 4.39
C ALA A 39 -1.11 15.50 4.96
N ASP A 40 -1.58 16.64 5.45
CA ASP A 40 -2.90 16.84 6.06
C ASP A 40 -3.15 16.00 7.33
N PHE A 41 -2.70 16.56 8.46
CA PHE A 41 -2.86 15.97 9.78
C PHE A 41 -4.14 16.45 10.49
N GLY A 42 -5.10 17.07 9.78
CA GLY A 42 -6.33 17.58 10.37
C GLY A 42 -7.21 16.50 11.03
N CYS A 43 -7.08 15.26 10.55
CA CYS A 43 -7.77 14.08 11.08
C CYS A 43 -6.92 13.27 12.07
N SER A 44 -5.64 13.63 12.25
CA SER A 44 -4.66 12.85 12.99
C SER A 44 -4.81 12.96 14.49
N ARG A 45 -4.48 11.87 15.19
CA ARG A 45 -4.76 11.70 16.62
C ARG A 45 -3.66 10.90 17.29
N LEU A 46 -3.41 11.20 18.56
CA LEU A 46 -2.58 10.34 19.41
C LEU A 46 -3.33 9.06 19.76
N HIS A 47 -2.67 7.93 19.67
CA HIS A 47 -3.21 6.65 20.07
C HIS A 47 -3.64 6.68 21.55
N GLY A 48 -4.86 6.20 21.84
CA GLY A 48 -5.42 6.20 23.20
C GLY A 48 -5.94 7.56 23.69
N SER A 49 -5.89 8.62 22.88
CA SER A 49 -6.51 9.90 23.25
C SER A 49 -8.04 9.79 23.32
N VAL A 50 -8.63 10.38 24.37
CA VAL A 50 -10.09 10.44 24.55
C VAL A 50 -10.63 11.62 23.75
N ILE A 51 -11.56 11.36 22.83
CA ILE A 51 -12.08 12.40 21.93
C ILE A 51 -13.60 12.35 21.88
N ASN A 52 -14.21 13.52 21.74
CA ASN A 52 -15.64 13.64 21.47
C ASN A 52 -15.96 13.00 20.11
N LYS A 53 -16.64 11.85 20.15
CA LYS A 53 -17.02 11.07 18.96
C LYS A 53 -17.93 11.83 17.97
N LYS A 54 -18.52 12.95 18.41
CA LYS A 54 -19.40 13.82 17.61
C LYS A 54 -18.66 14.75 16.64
N GLU A 55 -17.35 14.95 16.80
CA GLU A 55 -16.53 15.87 15.98
C GLU A 55 -15.53 15.13 15.10
N LYS A 56 -15.83 13.89 14.68
CA LYS A 56 -14.92 13.14 13.79
C LYS A 56 -15.07 13.67 12.35
N PRO A 57 -14.10 14.43 11.79
CA PRO A 57 -13.98 14.52 10.34
C PRO A 57 -13.82 13.08 9.82
N TYR A 58 -14.68 12.71 8.87
CA TYR A 58 -14.60 11.42 8.20
C TYR A 58 -13.66 11.56 7.01
N GLY A 59 -12.75 10.61 6.86
CA GLY A 59 -11.85 10.57 5.72
C GLY A 59 -12.57 10.21 4.42
N VAL A 60 -11.80 10.03 3.35
CA VAL A 60 -12.36 9.65 2.04
C VAL A 60 -12.87 8.20 2.07
N MET A 61 -14.17 8.00 1.83
CA MET A 61 -14.89 6.73 2.04
C MET A 61 -14.20 5.49 1.47
N ARG A 62 -13.65 5.58 0.25
CA ARG A 62 -12.97 4.49 -0.45
C ARG A 62 -11.73 3.96 0.29
N TYR A 63 -11.18 4.76 1.20
CA TYR A 63 -9.97 4.46 1.96
C TYR A 63 -10.26 4.28 3.46
N MET A 64 -11.52 4.44 3.89
CA MET A 64 -11.89 4.34 5.30
C MET A 64 -12.00 2.89 5.79
N ASP A 65 -11.52 2.67 7.01
CA ASP A 65 -11.62 1.38 7.70
C ASP A 65 -13.08 0.88 7.76
N PRO A 66 -13.38 -0.34 7.26
CA PRO A 66 -14.73 -0.89 7.26
C PRO A 66 -15.34 -0.99 8.67
N LYS A 67 -14.50 -1.12 9.71
CA LYS A 67 -14.98 -1.14 11.11
C LYS A 67 -15.53 0.22 11.53
N ILE A 68 -14.89 1.32 11.11
CA ILE A 68 -15.37 2.70 11.32
C ILE A 68 -16.64 2.95 10.51
N LEU A 69 -16.67 2.51 9.25
CA LEU A 69 -17.84 2.63 8.39
C LEU A 69 -19.07 1.93 8.98
N LYS A 70 -18.87 0.74 9.56
CA LYS A 70 -19.92 -0.06 10.19
C LYS A 70 -20.40 0.52 11.52
N ASP A 71 -19.46 0.96 12.36
CA ASP A 71 -19.74 1.48 13.69
C ASP A 71 -18.91 2.74 13.95
N HIS A 72 -19.57 3.90 13.95
CA HIS A 72 -18.89 5.19 14.14
C HIS A 72 -18.43 5.38 15.60
N SER A 73 -18.91 4.52 16.51
CA SER A 73 -18.41 4.44 17.87
C SER A 73 -17.06 3.73 17.95
N TYR A 74 -16.67 2.95 16.93
CA TYR A 74 -15.34 2.37 16.84
C TYR A 74 -14.28 3.49 16.78
N ASP A 75 -13.23 3.32 17.57
CA ASP A 75 -12.18 4.32 17.67
C ASP A 75 -11.11 4.09 16.60
N LEU A 76 -10.60 5.19 16.07
CA LEU A 76 -9.55 5.17 15.07
C LEU A 76 -8.29 4.54 15.70
N THR A 77 -7.68 3.58 14.99
CA THR A 77 -6.45 2.91 15.46
C THR A 77 -5.38 2.96 14.39
N LYS A 78 -4.13 2.60 14.75
CA LYS A 78 -3.04 2.39 13.78
C LYS A 78 -3.46 1.42 12.66
N LYS A 79 -4.27 0.42 12.98
CA LYS A 79 -4.81 -0.56 12.01
C LYS A 79 -5.76 0.07 10.98
N SER A 80 -6.37 1.21 11.29
CA SER A 80 -7.17 1.96 10.33
C SER A 80 -6.30 2.57 9.23
N ASP A 81 -5.12 3.11 9.57
CA ASP A 81 -4.14 3.54 8.57
C ASP A 81 -3.63 2.38 7.71
N ILE A 82 -3.49 1.18 8.29
CA ILE A 82 -3.09 -0.04 7.55
C ILE A 82 -4.11 -0.39 6.46
N TYR A 83 -5.41 -0.26 6.76
CA TYR A 83 -6.45 -0.47 5.76
C TYR A 83 -6.35 0.56 4.63
N SER A 84 -6.21 1.84 4.95
CA SER A 84 -6.07 2.90 3.94
C SER A 84 -4.81 2.70 3.08
N LEU A 85 -3.69 2.30 3.69
CA LEU A 85 -2.46 1.93 2.99
C LEU A 85 -2.71 0.79 2.01
N ALA A 86 -3.45 -0.26 2.39
CA ALA A 86 -3.79 -1.37 1.49
C ALA A 86 -4.47 -0.90 0.20
N VAL A 87 -5.47 -0.02 0.33
CA VAL A 87 -6.19 0.54 -0.82
C VAL A 87 -5.25 1.37 -1.70
N LEU A 88 -4.34 2.16 -1.10
CA LEU A 88 -3.30 2.89 -1.82
C LEU A 88 -2.31 1.95 -2.53
N LEU A 89 -1.90 0.85 -1.90
CA LEU A 89 -0.99 -0.13 -2.48
C LEU A 89 -1.59 -0.81 -3.71
N TRP A 90 -2.88 -1.16 -3.67
CA TRP A 90 -3.63 -1.64 -4.84
C TRP A 90 -3.74 -0.55 -5.91
N GLN A 91 -4.03 0.70 -5.51
CA GLN A 91 -4.16 1.80 -6.46
C GLN A 91 -2.85 2.10 -7.21
N LEU A 92 -1.70 1.91 -6.56
CA LEU A 92 -0.39 2.01 -7.21
C LEU A 92 -0.17 0.99 -8.33
N THR A 93 -0.83 -0.16 -8.29
CA THR A 93 -0.69 -1.20 -9.33
C THR A 93 -1.78 -1.09 -10.38
N SER A 94 -2.99 -0.68 -10.00
CA SER A 94 -4.12 -0.54 -10.91
C SER A 94 -4.12 0.77 -11.69
N CYS A 95 -3.56 1.84 -11.11
CA CYS A 95 -3.71 3.21 -11.59
C CYS A 95 -5.19 3.64 -11.76
N LYS A 96 -6.11 3.00 -11.03
CA LYS A 96 -7.56 3.23 -11.09
C LYS A 96 -8.09 3.83 -9.80
N LEU A 97 -9.26 4.45 -9.87
CA LEU A 97 -10.00 4.83 -8.66
C LEU A 97 -10.50 3.55 -7.95
N PRO A 98 -10.28 3.38 -6.63
CA PRO A 98 -10.81 2.22 -5.93
C PRO A 98 -12.34 2.26 -5.93
N PHE A 99 -12.97 1.14 -6.22
CA PHE A 99 -14.39 0.92 -6.36
C PHE A 99 -15.06 1.79 -7.44
N GLU A 100 -14.36 2.05 -8.54
CA GLU A 100 -14.80 2.94 -9.63
C GLU A 100 -16.23 2.66 -10.15
N SER A 101 -16.66 1.38 -10.10
CA SER A 101 -18.00 0.98 -10.54
C SER A 101 -19.14 1.45 -9.63
N GLU A 102 -18.84 1.82 -8.38
CA GLU A 102 -19.83 2.26 -7.40
C GLU A 102 -19.83 3.79 -7.31
N THR A 103 -20.89 4.40 -7.82
CA THR A 103 -21.07 5.85 -7.87
C THR A 103 -21.92 6.40 -6.73
N ASP A 104 -22.68 5.54 -6.06
CA ASP A 104 -23.47 5.88 -4.89
C ASP A 104 -22.69 5.55 -3.61
N ASP A 105 -22.48 6.57 -2.78
CA ASP A 105 -21.67 6.46 -1.56
C ASP A 105 -22.32 5.56 -0.49
N ASP A 106 -23.65 5.56 -0.35
CA ASP A 106 -24.33 4.70 0.61
C ASP A 106 -24.25 3.23 0.19
N VAL A 107 -24.42 2.96 -1.11
CA VAL A 107 -24.23 1.62 -1.68
C VAL A 107 -22.78 1.16 -1.51
N LEU A 108 -21.81 2.01 -1.85
CA LEU A 108 -20.39 1.72 -1.71
C LEU A 108 -20.03 1.38 -0.26
N LYS A 109 -20.49 2.19 0.70
CA LYS A 109 -20.30 1.94 2.13
C LYS A 109 -20.80 0.56 2.54
N ILE A 110 -22.03 0.20 2.14
CA ILE A 110 -22.60 -1.12 2.44
C ILE A 110 -21.76 -2.24 1.81
N CYS A 111 -21.34 -2.08 0.56
CA CYS A 111 -20.48 -3.05 -0.12
C CYS A 111 -19.15 -3.26 0.60
N ILE A 112 -18.45 -2.19 0.98
CA ILE A 112 -17.16 -2.26 1.70
C ILE A 112 -17.33 -2.98 3.05
N ILE A 113 -18.38 -2.64 3.80
CA ILE A 113 -18.72 -3.28 5.08
C ILE A 113 -18.98 -4.78 4.89
N ASN A 114 -19.61 -5.17 3.78
CA ASN A 114 -19.91 -6.56 3.44
C ASN A 114 -18.74 -7.29 2.76
N GLY A 115 -17.54 -6.70 2.75
CA GLY A 115 -16.33 -7.37 2.29
C GLY A 115 -16.01 -7.19 0.81
N LYS A 116 -16.68 -6.27 0.09
CA LYS A 116 -16.25 -5.90 -1.27
C LYS A 116 -14.81 -5.41 -1.22
N ARG A 117 -13.96 -5.99 -2.05
CA ARG A 117 -12.56 -5.62 -2.25
C ARG A 117 -12.25 -5.56 -3.74
N GLU A 118 -11.17 -4.88 -4.06
CA GLU A 118 -10.73 -4.77 -5.44
C GLU A 118 -10.12 -6.07 -5.95
N ILE A 119 -10.22 -6.26 -7.27
CA ILE A 119 -9.66 -7.43 -7.93
C ILE A 119 -8.15 -7.19 -8.15
N PRO A 120 -7.27 -8.14 -7.81
CA PRO A 120 -5.86 -8.03 -8.12
C PRO A 120 -5.59 -7.82 -9.61
N ILE A 121 -4.64 -6.93 -9.92
CA ILE A 121 -4.25 -6.66 -11.30
C ILE A 121 -3.32 -7.77 -11.77
N LYS A 122 -3.67 -8.39 -12.90
CA LYS A 122 -2.84 -9.41 -13.56
C LYS A 122 -1.40 -8.90 -13.70
N GLU A 123 -0.41 -9.77 -13.49
CA GLU A 123 1.03 -9.45 -13.57
C GLU A 123 1.58 -8.60 -12.41
N THR A 124 0.74 -8.26 -11.42
CA THR A 124 1.26 -7.80 -10.12
C THR A 124 1.95 -8.97 -9.41
N ASN A 125 3.09 -8.71 -8.76
CA ASN A 125 3.79 -9.72 -7.97
C ASN A 125 2.89 -10.29 -6.86
N ASP A 126 2.82 -11.61 -6.75
CA ASP A 126 1.88 -12.31 -5.87
C ASP A 126 2.07 -11.96 -4.39
N GLU A 127 3.32 -11.85 -3.91
CA GLU A 127 3.59 -11.43 -2.53
C GLU A 127 3.10 -10.01 -2.25
N TYR A 128 3.19 -9.11 -3.23
CA TYR A 128 2.64 -7.76 -3.11
C TYR A 128 1.11 -7.77 -3.08
N VAL A 129 0.48 -8.67 -3.84
CA VAL A 129 -0.98 -8.90 -3.83
C VAL A 129 -1.43 -9.40 -2.47
N GLU A 130 -0.80 -10.46 -1.98
CA GLU A 130 -1.07 -11.05 -0.66
C GLU A 130 -0.87 -10.02 0.45
N LEU A 131 0.16 -9.18 0.35
CA LEU A 131 0.44 -8.13 1.32
C LEU A 131 -0.72 -7.14 1.45
N TYR A 132 -1.13 -6.48 0.36
CA TYR A 132 -2.23 -5.51 0.47
C TYR A 132 -3.55 -6.22 0.78
N GLN A 133 -3.73 -7.47 0.36
CA GLN A 133 -4.91 -8.25 0.73
C GLN A 133 -5.00 -8.52 2.24
N LYS A 134 -3.89 -8.87 2.88
CA LYS A 134 -3.85 -9.00 4.34
C LYS A 134 -4.08 -7.67 5.05
N CYS A 135 -3.63 -6.56 4.46
CA CYS A 135 -3.77 -5.23 5.06
C CYS A 135 -5.21 -4.69 5.05
N TRP A 136 -6.09 -5.12 4.13
CA TRP A 136 -7.49 -4.66 4.06
C TRP A 136 -8.52 -5.62 4.67
N GLU A 137 -8.07 -6.54 5.52
CA GLU A 137 -8.95 -7.45 6.24
C GLU A 137 -10.01 -6.71 7.07
N PHE A 138 -11.19 -7.31 7.21
CA PHE A 138 -12.29 -6.65 7.91
C PHE A 138 -11.95 -6.41 9.38
N GLU A 139 -11.45 -7.45 10.07
CA GLU A 139 -11.08 -7.34 11.48
C GLU A 139 -9.68 -6.73 11.63
N PRO A 140 -9.53 -5.61 12.38
CA PRO A 140 -8.27 -4.90 12.53
C PRO A 140 -7.10 -5.75 13.06
N LYS A 141 -7.40 -6.77 13.87
CA LYS A 141 -6.41 -7.70 14.45
C LYS A 141 -5.78 -8.64 13.41
N ASP A 142 -6.44 -8.86 12.28
CA ASP A 142 -5.97 -9.79 11.24
C ASP A 142 -5.04 -9.08 10.23
N ARG A 143 -5.00 -7.74 10.31
CA ARG A 143 -4.07 -6.90 9.54
C ARG A 143 -2.68 -6.95 10.19
N PRO A 144 -1.58 -6.93 9.43
CA PRO A 144 -0.23 -6.88 9.98
C PRO A 144 0.06 -5.52 10.63
N ASP A 145 1.11 -5.44 11.44
CA ASP A 145 1.66 -4.16 11.88
C ASP A 145 2.50 -3.51 10.77
N ILE A 146 2.65 -2.18 10.83
CA ILE A 146 3.38 -1.43 9.79
C ILE A 146 4.84 -1.87 9.65
N SER A 147 5.46 -2.35 10.73
CA SER A 147 6.83 -2.90 10.72
C SER A 147 6.94 -4.17 9.87
N GLU A 148 5.96 -5.07 9.94
CA GLU A 148 5.88 -6.26 9.09
C GLU A 148 5.72 -5.86 7.61
N ILE A 149 4.85 -4.89 7.31
CA ILE A 149 4.62 -4.40 5.94
C ILE A 149 5.90 -3.81 5.34
N VAL A 150 6.62 -2.97 6.10
CA VAL A 150 7.90 -2.40 5.67
C VAL A 150 8.92 -3.49 5.40
N SER A 151 8.97 -4.52 6.23
CA SER A 151 9.86 -5.68 6.03
C SER A 151 9.53 -6.40 4.73
N THR A 152 8.26 -6.77 4.51
CA THR A 152 7.81 -7.47 3.29
C THR A 152 8.09 -6.66 2.03
N LEU A 153 7.79 -5.35 2.03
CA LEU A 153 8.05 -4.48 0.87
C LEU A 153 9.54 -4.36 0.52
N LYS A 154 10.42 -4.41 1.51
CA LYS A 154 11.87 -4.43 1.31
C LYS A 154 12.33 -5.76 0.71
N SER A 155 11.79 -6.88 1.20
CA SER A 155 12.09 -8.22 0.67
C SER A 155 11.73 -8.33 -0.81
N ILE A 156 10.49 -7.98 -1.19
CA ILE A 156 10.04 -8.01 -2.60
C ILE A 156 10.93 -7.14 -3.50
N ASN A 157 11.36 -5.96 -3.02
CA ASN A 157 12.25 -5.09 -3.78
C ASN A 157 13.66 -5.66 -3.95
N SER A 158 14.16 -6.39 -2.95
CA SER A 158 15.47 -7.03 -2.98
C SER A 158 15.52 -8.19 -3.97
N GLU A 159 14.44 -8.96 -4.09
CA GLU A 159 14.34 -10.09 -5.02
C GLU A 159 14.30 -9.61 -6.47
N LYS A 160 13.50 -8.58 -6.77
CA LYS A 160 13.51 -7.94 -8.10
C LYS A 160 14.89 -7.50 -8.54
N ASN A 161 15.66 -6.89 -7.63
CA ASN A 161 17.02 -6.45 -7.93
C ASN A 161 18.01 -7.61 -8.14
N LYS A 162 17.76 -8.79 -7.55
CA LYS A 162 18.56 -10.00 -7.81
C LYS A 162 18.22 -10.60 -9.17
N THR A 163 16.93 -10.72 -9.50
CA THR A 163 16.46 -11.26 -10.80
C THR A 163 16.97 -10.42 -11.98
N ILE A 164 16.88 -9.09 -11.91
CA ILE A 164 17.39 -8.20 -12.97
C ILE A 164 18.91 -8.40 -13.15
N LYS A 165 19.65 -8.47 -12.04
CA LYS A 165 21.10 -8.70 -12.10
C LYS A 165 21.47 -10.08 -12.64
N SER A 166 20.68 -11.12 -12.39
CA SER A 166 20.93 -12.44 -12.97
C SER A 166 20.65 -12.46 -14.47
N GLU A 167 19.57 -11.83 -14.93
CA GLU A 167 19.22 -11.71 -16.35
C GLU A 167 20.27 -10.89 -17.12
N GLU A 168 20.72 -9.76 -16.56
CA GLU A 168 21.81 -8.96 -17.15
C GLU A 168 23.11 -9.77 -17.26
N ASN A 169 23.45 -10.55 -16.23
CA ASN A 169 24.64 -11.40 -16.24
C ASN A 169 24.56 -12.53 -17.27
N GLU A 170 23.39 -13.14 -17.46
CA GLU A 170 23.18 -14.18 -18.48
C GLU A 170 23.30 -13.61 -19.90
N ILE A 171 22.69 -12.45 -20.16
CA ILE A 171 22.79 -11.75 -21.45
C ILE A 171 24.26 -11.37 -21.75
N THR A 172 25.02 -10.88 -20.76
CA THR A 172 26.44 -10.57 -20.96
C THR A 172 27.27 -11.81 -21.27
N LYS A 173 26.99 -12.97 -20.66
CA LYS A 173 27.70 -14.22 -20.93
C LYS A 173 27.38 -14.78 -22.32
N GLU A 174 26.14 -14.66 -22.78
CA GLU A 174 25.75 -15.05 -24.13
C GLU A 174 26.46 -14.19 -25.18
N LEU A 175 26.51 -12.87 -24.97
CA LEU A 175 27.23 -11.93 -25.85
C LEU A 175 28.75 -12.18 -25.88
N GLU A 176 29.36 -12.59 -24.77
CA GLU A 176 30.78 -12.97 -24.72
C GLU A 176 31.05 -14.29 -25.44
N ASN A 177 30.18 -15.29 -25.30
CA ASN A 177 30.30 -16.57 -26.00
C ASN A 177 30.09 -16.44 -27.51
N ASP A 178 29.13 -15.62 -27.94
CA ASP A 178 28.88 -15.37 -29.36
C ASP A 178 30.07 -14.64 -30.01
N ASN A 179 30.68 -13.67 -29.34
CA ASN A 179 31.88 -12.99 -29.81
C ASN A 179 33.10 -13.92 -29.92
N LEU A 180 33.26 -14.88 -28.99
CA LEU A 180 34.31 -15.90 -29.08
C LEU A 180 34.06 -16.87 -30.26
N SER A 181 32.80 -17.22 -30.52
CA SER A 181 32.42 -18.12 -31.62
C SER A 181 32.66 -17.52 -33.01
N CYS A 182 32.47 -16.20 -33.15
CA CYS A 182 32.76 -15.47 -34.38
C CYS A 182 34.26 -15.37 -34.68
N GLN A 183 35.13 -15.41 -33.68
CA GLN A 183 36.59 -15.32 -33.86
C GLN A 183 37.23 -16.65 -34.29
N ILE A 184 36.60 -17.81 -34.00
CA ILE A 184 37.16 -19.14 -34.30
C ILE A 184 36.88 -19.60 -35.74
N ARG A 185 35.95 -18.97 -36.47
CA ARG A 185 35.59 -19.34 -37.87
C ARG A 185 36.50 -18.76 -38.97
N ASN A 186 37.58 -18.06 -38.62
CA ASN A 186 38.51 -17.42 -39.58
C ASN A 186 39.89 -18.09 -39.63
N TYR A 187 39.96 -19.42 -39.79
CA TYR A 187 41.19 -20.14 -40.17
C TYR A 187 40.89 -21.32 -41.08
#